data_AF-A0A1C5UD12-F1
#
_entry.id   AF-A0A1C5UD12-F1
#
_cell.length_a   1.000
_cell.length_b   1.000
_cell.length_c   1.000
_cell.angle_alpha   90.00
_cell.angle_beta   90.00
_cell.angle_gamma   90.00
#
_symmetry.space_group_name_H-M   'P 1'
#
loop_
_entity.id
_entity.type
_entity.pdbx_description
1 polymer ?
#
loop_
_entity_poly.entity_id
_entity_poly.type
_entity_poly.pdbx_seq_one_letter_code
_entity_poly.pdbx_strand_id
1 'polypeptide(L)'
;MKKLHRKKNVLTGMIVKMTALGLGVALVLITAPTLAGKLSNLTALSAGISFWDGSIGLPAEEEITVTENKIDDLPINHDAGLLTMPDDPEPSEEPDTEETSAQTSEEEPPKKPDDAGKIIRKTFEGAGVNLGTGYLKNQTSLSTKEIQKLAKADLPFELTDTDEPQVLIYHTHATESYMPYLCDWFDPSWKSRSTNDDKNMTAVGDVLQKKLEDAGIGVIHDKEHYDASYTGAYDRSRVMIEKYLKQYPSIKVVLDVHRDAIGNDPITAPATTIEGKPTAQVMIISCAGTKSKKIPNYKKNLTFAAQLQNQMEKDYPTLTRPILFSNRHYNQDLSTGALLIEVGSHGNTLNEAKNAIGFVGDSLIHLLKGQ
;
A
#
# COMPACT_ATOMS: atom_id res chain seq x y z
N MET A 1 -67.46 57.76 16.15
CA MET A 1 -68.14 56.67 16.90
C MET A 1 -67.09 55.68 17.40
N LYS A 2 -67.22 55.30 18.67
CA LYS A 2 -66.32 54.45 19.46
C LYS A 2 -66.86 53.01 19.50
N LYS A 3 -65.93 52.06 19.65
CA LYS A 3 -66.00 50.79 20.42
C LYS A 3 -66.72 49.54 19.86
N LEU A 4 -65.87 48.51 19.70
CA LEU A 4 -65.89 47.14 20.27
C LEU A 4 -66.87 46.04 19.79
N HIS A 5 -66.26 44.84 19.76
CA HIS A 5 -66.78 43.46 19.84
C HIS A 5 -67.29 42.77 18.57
N ARG A 6 -66.55 41.73 18.10
CA ARG A 6 -67.09 40.36 17.95
C ARG A 6 -66.01 39.26 17.86
N LYS A 7 -66.42 38.07 18.30
CA LYS A 7 -65.75 36.82 18.69
C LYS A 7 -65.11 35.98 17.56
N LYS A 8 -64.03 35.26 17.95
CA LYS A 8 -63.64 33.84 17.75
C LYS A 8 -64.32 33.02 16.64
N ASN A 9 -63.53 32.41 15.74
CA ASN A 9 -63.16 30.98 15.72
C ASN A 9 -62.20 30.69 14.54
N VAL A 10 -61.08 30.03 14.84
CA VAL A 10 -60.00 29.68 13.89
C VAL A 10 -60.20 28.24 13.44
N LEU A 11 -60.12 28.01 12.12
CA LEU A 11 -60.26 26.72 11.47
C LEU A 11 -58.90 25.97 11.47
N THR A 12 -58.96 24.71 11.88
CA THR A 12 -57.88 23.73 11.99
C THR A 12 -57.28 23.41 10.62
N GLY A 13 -55.96 23.50 10.48
CA GLY A 13 -55.18 22.93 9.36
C GLY A 13 -54.37 21.73 9.86
N MET A 14 -54.52 20.57 9.23
CA MET A 14 -53.71 19.39 9.51
C MET A 14 -53.03 18.92 8.23
N ILE A 15 -51.70 18.93 8.27
CA ILE A 15 -50.76 18.57 7.21
C ILE A 15 -50.72 17.04 7.07
N VAL A 16 -50.81 16.56 5.83
CA VAL A 16 -50.66 15.15 5.44
C VAL A 16 -49.18 14.76 5.49
N LYS A 17 -48.83 13.77 6.31
CA LYS A 17 -47.61 12.96 6.20
C LYS A 17 -47.98 11.64 5.54
N MET A 18 -47.40 11.32 4.39
CA MET A 18 -47.44 9.98 3.80
C MET A 18 -46.06 9.34 3.87
N THR A 19 -45.94 8.35 4.73
CA THR A 19 -44.98 7.24 4.65
C THR A 19 -45.44 6.26 3.57
N ALA A 20 -44.53 5.79 2.72
CA ALA A 20 -44.75 4.60 1.91
C ALA A 20 -43.46 3.80 1.72
N LEU A 21 -43.56 2.55 2.15
CA LEU A 21 -42.65 1.40 2.00
C LEU A 21 -43.06 0.63 0.72
N GLY A 22 -42.11 0.04 -0.01
CA GLY A 22 -42.36 -0.99 -1.03
C GLY A 22 -41.15 -1.18 -1.97
N LEU A 23 -40.38 -2.28 -1.89
CA LEU A 23 -40.58 -3.62 -2.50
C LEU A 23 -40.59 -3.65 -4.05
N GLY A 24 -39.47 -4.10 -4.63
CA GLY A 24 -39.36 -5.33 -5.42
C GLY A 24 -39.86 -5.43 -6.88
N VAL A 25 -39.06 -6.20 -7.66
CA VAL A 25 -39.40 -7.01 -8.87
C VAL A 25 -39.45 -6.19 -10.19
N ALA A 26 -38.99 -6.61 -11.38
CA ALA A 26 -38.87 -7.92 -12.00
C ALA A 26 -37.88 -7.96 -13.18
N LEU A 27 -37.36 -9.17 -13.42
CA LEU A 27 -36.71 -9.70 -14.62
C LEU A 27 -37.74 -9.84 -15.77
N VAL A 28 -37.35 -9.53 -17.02
CA VAL A 28 -38.10 -9.96 -18.21
C VAL A 28 -37.14 -10.62 -19.21
N LEU A 29 -37.32 -11.92 -19.40
CA LEU A 29 -36.79 -12.73 -20.50
C LEU A 29 -37.78 -12.64 -21.68
N ILE A 30 -37.27 -12.39 -22.89
CA ILE A 30 -38.01 -12.61 -24.14
C ILE A 30 -37.15 -13.50 -25.05
N THR A 31 -37.76 -14.56 -25.58
CA THR A 31 -37.19 -15.56 -26.49
C THR A 31 -37.43 -15.22 -27.97
N ALA A 32 -36.41 -15.55 -28.79
CA ALA A 32 -36.15 -15.60 -30.27
C ALA A 32 -37.33 -15.91 -31.25
N PRO A 33 -37.24 -15.79 -32.63
CA PRO A 33 -36.07 -16.13 -33.49
C PRO A 33 -35.78 -15.41 -34.86
N THR A 34 -34.52 -15.60 -35.32
CA THR A 34 -33.90 -15.70 -36.68
C THR A 34 -34.25 -14.76 -37.85
N LEU A 35 -33.23 -14.06 -38.41
CA LEU A 35 -32.79 -14.20 -39.82
C LEU A 35 -31.39 -13.57 -40.08
N ALA A 36 -30.58 -14.24 -40.91
CA ALA A 36 -29.21 -13.89 -41.26
C ALA A 36 -29.08 -12.72 -42.26
N GLY A 37 -28.02 -11.92 -42.12
CA GLY A 37 -27.59 -10.93 -43.13
C GLY A 37 -26.33 -10.17 -42.70
N LYS A 38 -25.23 -10.37 -43.42
CA LYS A 38 -23.93 -9.70 -43.25
C LYS A 38 -24.05 -8.17 -43.35
N LEU A 39 -23.37 -7.43 -42.46
CA LEU A 39 -22.43 -6.35 -42.82
C LEU A 39 -21.60 -5.87 -41.60
N SER A 40 -20.46 -5.29 -41.93
CA SER A 40 -19.26 -4.94 -41.16
C SER A 40 -19.35 -3.76 -40.17
N ASN A 41 -18.37 -3.74 -39.26
CA ASN A 41 -17.81 -2.64 -38.45
C ASN A 41 -18.40 -2.36 -37.05
N LEU A 42 -17.45 -2.21 -36.12
CA LEU A 42 -17.52 -1.72 -34.74
C LEU A 42 -18.36 -2.54 -33.76
N THR A 43 -17.67 -3.31 -32.92
CA THR A 43 -18.08 -3.50 -31.52
C THR A 43 -16.85 -3.93 -30.72
N ALA A 44 -16.14 -2.94 -30.19
CA ALA A 44 -15.31 -3.14 -29.01
C ALA A 44 -16.28 -3.53 -27.89
N LEU A 45 -16.34 -4.82 -27.57
CA LEU A 45 -17.02 -5.29 -26.37
C LEU A 45 -16.21 -4.78 -25.18
N SER A 46 -16.68 -3.68 -24.59
CA SER A 46 -16.39 -3.34 -23.20
C SER A 46 -16.98 -4.44 -22.32
N ALA A 47 -16.24 -5.52 -22.13
CA ALA A 47 -16.47 -6.44 -21.02
C ALA A 47 -16.24 -5.63 -19.75
N GLY A 48 -17.33 -5.19 -19.13
CA GLY A 48 -17.33 -4.48 -17.86
C GLY A 48 -16.72 -5.35 -16.80
N ILE A 49 -15.43 -5.15 -16.53
CA ILE A 49 -14.81 -5.65 -15.32
C ILE A 49 -15.11 -4.61 -14.24
N SER A 50 -16.17 -4.90 -13.48
CA SER A 50 -16.46 -4.25 -12.20
C SER A 50 -15.36 -4.63 -11.23
N PHE A 51 -14.23 -3.93 -11.28
CA PHE A 51 -13.17 -4.10 -10.28
C PHE A 51 -13.64 -3.48 -8.98
N TRP A 52 -13.93 -4.35 -8.03
CA TRP A 52 -14.23 -4.02 -6.64
C TRP A 52 -13.11 -3.13 -6.10
N ASP A 53 -13.48 -1.91 -5.76
CA ASP A 53 -12.76 -1.01 -4.87
C ASP A 53 -12.59 -1.75 -3.52
N GLY A 54 -11.40 -2.35 -3.35
CA GLY A 54 -11.00 -3.06 -2.14
C GLY A 54 -10.63 -2.15 -0.97
N SER A 55 -10.88 -0.83 -1.06
CA SER A 55 -10.93 -0.05 0.16
C SER A 55 -12.31 -0.29 0.78
N ILE A 56 -12.38 -1.11 1.83
CA ILE A 56 -13.50 -0.99 2.76
C ILE A 56 -13.56 0.50 3.12
N GLY A 57 -14.63 1.15 2.68
CA GLY A 57 -14.88 2.55 2.98
C GLY A 57 -14.97 2.70 4.48
N LEU A 58 -13.88 3.16 5.09
CA LEU A 58 -13.89 3.63 6.46
C LEU A 58 -14.33 5.10 6.42
N PRO A 59 -15.30 5.49 7.26
CA PRO A 59 -15.83 6.85 7.26
C PRO A 59 -14.70 7.85 7.52
N ALA A 60 -14.79 9.02 6.88
CA ALA A 60 -13.93 10.15 7.21
C ALA A 60 -14.05 10.46 8.71
N GLU A 61 -12.93 10.45 9.43
CA GLU A 61 -12.92 10.76 10.87
C GLU A 61 -13.26 12.24 11.09
N GLU A 62 -14.21 12.48 12.00
CA GLU A 62 -14.55 13.80 12.53
C GLU A 62 -13.40 14.37 13.37
N GLU A 63 -13.24 15.70 13.32
CA GLU A 63 -12.22 16.45 14.05
C GLU A 63 -12.33 16.25 15.57
N ILE A 64 -11.23 15.79 16.18
CA ILE A 64 -10.97 16.02 17.60
C ILE A 64 -9.74 16.92 17.69
N THR A 65 -9.97 18.17 18.07
CA THR A 65 -8.91 19.12 18.43
C THR A 65 -8.34 18.73 19.79
N VAL A 66 -7.13 18.17 19.81
CA VAL A 66 -6.36 17.99 21.04
C VAL A 66 -5.47 19.21 21.23
N THR A 67 -5.76 19.99 22.26
CA THR A 67 -4.96 21.13 22.70
C THR A 67 -3.59 20.67 23.22
N GLU A 68 -2.55 21.40 22.84
CA GLU A 68 -1.16 21.24 23.31
C GLU A 68 -1.08 20.98 24.82
N ASN A 69 -0.49 19.86 25.19
CA ASN A 69 0.12 19.71 26.51
C ASN A 69 1.45 18.99 26.36
N LYS A 70 2.51 19.75 26.69
CA LYS A 70 3.87 19.36 27.07
C LYS A 70 4.23 17.88 26.94
N ILE A 71 5.06 17.58 25.94
CA ILE A 71 5.77 16.32 25.79
C ILE A 71 7.20 16.56 26.28
N ASP A 72 7.41 16.35 27.57
CA ASP A 72 8.71 16.00 28.12
C ASP A 72 8.47 14.71 28.90
N ASP A 73 9.36 13.72 28.73
CA ASP A 73 9.38 12.37 29.34
C ASP A 73 8.65 11.24 28.60
N LEU A 74 9.27 10.77 27.50
CA LEU A 74 9.26 9.34 27.16
C LEU A 74 10.71 8.82 27.22
N PRO A 75 10.96 7.64 27.83
CA PRO A 75 12.31 7.17 28.13
C PRO A 75 13.12 6.91 26.85
N ILE A 76 14.32 7.49 26.83
CA ILE A 76 15.30 7.33 25.78
C ILE A 76 15.95 5.95 25.94
N ASN A 77 15.82 5.08 24.94
CA ASN A 77 16.71 3.94 24.81
C ASN A 77 18.00 4.44 24.14
N HIS A 78 19.08 4.55 24.92
CA HIS A 78 20.36 5.12 24.51
C HIS A 78 21.30 4.11 23.83
N ASP A 79 20.88 2.89 23.55
CA ASP A 79 21.78 1.83 23.09
C ASP A 79 21.87 1.72 21.55
N ALA A 80 22.22 2.85 20.92
CA ALA A 80 22.92 2.82 19.63
C ALA A 80 24.43 2.78 19.95
N GLY A 81 24.89 1.61 20.38
CA GLY A 81 26.26 1.36 20.81
C GLY A 81 27.27 1.57 19.67
N LEU A 82 28.03 2.66 19.80
CA LEU A 82 29.29 2.90 19.09
C LEU A 82 30.33 1.90 19.63
N LEU A 83 30.66 0.85 18.89
CA LEU A 83 31.74 -0.06 19.28
C LEU A 83 33.07 0.43 18.68
N THR A 84 33.93 0.92 19.58
CA THR A 84 35.35 1.17 19.36
C THR A 84 36.08 -0.14 19.08
N MET A 85 36.90 -0.17 18.03
CA MET A 85 37.76 -1.32 17.70
C MET A 85 38.91 -1.45 18.73
N PRO A 86 39.21 -2.66 19.23
CA PRO A 86 40.49 -2.98 19.84
C PRO A 86 41.49 -3.55 18.81
N ASP A 87 42.77 -3.32 19.11
CA ASP A 87 43.96 -3.69 18.31
C ASP A 87 44.07 -5.19 17.96
N ASP A 88 44.74 -5.43 16.83
CA ASP A 88 45.15 -6.71 16.23
C ASP A 88 45.78 -7.73 17.20
N PRO A 89 45.49 -9.02 16.97
CA PRO A 89 46.57 -10.01 16.96
C PRO A 89 46.58 -10.88 15.70
N GLU A 90 47.81 -11.19 15.26
CA GLU A 90 48.22 -12.03 14.12
C GLU A 90 47.63 -13.46 14.08
N PRO A 91 47.72 -14.15 12.91
CA PRO A 91 46.67 -15.03 12.41
C PRO A 91 46.80 -16.48 12.85
N SER A 92 45.66 -17.15 13.06
CA SER A 92 45.58 -18.61 13.18
C SER A 92 44.49 -19.19 12.28
N GLU A 93 44.97 -19.95 11.29
CA GLU A 93 44.38 -21.08 10.56
C GLU A 93 42.84 -21.11 10.33
N GLU A 94 42.48 -20.98 9.05
CA GLU A 94 41.14 -21.22 8.50
C GLU A 94 40.66 -22.66 8.70
N PRO A 95 39.34 -22.86 8.88
CA PRO A 95 38.69 -24.02 8.31
C PRO A 95 37.53 -23.63 7.36
N ASP A 96 37.60 -24.26 6.19
CA ASP A 96 36.59 -24.55 5.18
C ASP A 96 35.22 -23.87 5.27
N THR A 97 34.96 -23.06 4.24
CA THR A 97 33.64 -22.61 3.80
C THR A 97 32.77 -23.78 3.36
N GLU A 98 31.81 -24.18 4.20
CA GLU A 98 30.59 -24.84 3.72
C GLU A 98 29.51 -23.78 3.47
N GLU A 99 29.24 -23.52 2.19
CA GLU A 99 28.03 -22.83 1.72
C GLU A 99 26.80 -23.60 2.23
N THR A 100 26.26 -23.17 3.37
CA THR A 100 24.95 -23.65 3.81
C THR A 100 23.88 -22.89 3.05
N SER A 101 23.47 -23.45 1.93
CA SER A 101 22.21 -23.12 1.26
C SER A 101 21.05 -23.33 2.25
N ALA A 102 20.57 -22.23 2.84
CA ALA A 102 19.37 -22.24 3.65
C ALA A 102 18.14 -22.35 2.73
N GLN A 103 17.87 -23.57 2.24
CA GLN A 103 16.54 -23.94 1.79
C GLN A 103 15.62 -23.95 3.01
N THR A 104 14.92 -22.86 3.26
CA THR A 104 13.73 -22.88 4.13
C THR A 104 12.69 -23.78 3.46
N SER A 105 12.55 -25.01 3.96
CA SER A 105 11.45 -25.90 3.59
C SER A 105 10.13 -25.19 3.91
N GLU A 106 9.33 -24.89 2.90
CA GLU A 106 7.96 -24.44 3.12
C GLU A 106 7.21 -25.55 3.85
N GLU A 107 6.81 -25.26 5.08
CA GLU A 107 6.06 -26.18 5.93
C GLU A 107 4.73 -26.51 5.20
N GLU A 108 4.41 -27.80 5.06
CA GLU A 108 3.23 -28.20 4.29
C GLU A 108 1.94 -27.64 4.93
N PRO A 109 0.96 -27.17 4.13
CA PRO A 109 -0.27 -26.65 4.68
C PRO A 109 -1.00 -27.76 5.47
N PRO A 110 -1.58 -27.43 6.63
CA PRO A 110 -2.37 -28.39 7.39
C PRO A 110 -3.60 -28.84 6.58
N LYS A 111 -4.27 -29.89 7.05
CA LYS A 111 -5.51 -30.36 6.41
C LYS A 111 -6.52 -29.21 6.37
N LYS A 112 -7.06 -28.94 5.18
CA LYS A 112 -8.11 -27.95 4.94
C LYS A 112 -9.34 -28.19 5.86
N PRO A 113 -9.75 -27.20 6.68
CA PRO A 113 -10.98 -27.27 7.46
C PRO A 113 -12.23 -27.36 6.58
N ASP A 114 -13.30 -27.96 7.12
CA ASP A 114 -14.57 -28.11 6.38
C ASP A 114 -15.26 -26.76 6.12
N ASP A 115 -15.03 -25.77 6.98
CA ASP A 115 -15.55 -24.40 6.90
C ASP A 115 -14.54 -23.41 6.30
N ALA A 116 -13.47 -23.90 5.66
CA ALA A 116 -12.43 -23.05 5.09
C ALA A 116 -12.99 -22.07 4.05
N GLY A 117 -12.61 -20.80 4.20
CA GLY A 117 -12.86 -19.77 3.19
C GLY A 117 -11.94 -19.93 1.98
N LYS A 118 -12.19 -19.17 0.92
CA LYS A 118 -11.46 -19.30 -0.35
C LYS A 118 -10.41 -18.20 -0.53
N ILE A 119 -9.24 -18.58 -1.04
CA ILE A 119 -8.23 -17.65 -1.56
C ILE A 119 -8.20 -17.77 -3.08
N ILE A 120 -8.48 -16.67 -3.78
CA ILE A 120 -8.31 -16.56 -5.22
C ILE A 120 -6.95 -15.95 -5.50
N ARG A 121 -6.05 -16.73 -6.09
CA ARG A 121 -4.74 -16.26 -6.56
C ARG A 121 -4.89 -15.69 -7.96
N LYS A 122 -4.44 -14.46 -8.18
CA LYS A 122 -4.63 -13.76 -9.46
C LYS A 122 -3.43 -12.90 -9.80
N THR A 123 -2.98 -13.00 -11.04
CA THR A 123 -2.10 -11.99 -11.66
C THR A 123 -2.97 -10.88 -12.23
N PHE A 124 -2.73 -9.66 -11.75
CA PHE A 124 -3.36 -8.45 -12.26
C PHE A 124 -2.51 -7.88 -13.39
N GLU A 125 -3.18 -7.50 -14.47
CA GLU A 125 -2.55 -6.88 -15.63
C GLU A 125 -2.63 -5.34 -15.56
N GLY A 126 -1.82 -4.69 -16.39
CA GLY A 126 -1.78 -3.25 -16.54
C GLY A 126 -3.08 -2.66 -17.09
N ALA A 127 -3.68 -1.72 -16.35
CA ALA A 127 -4.84 -0.96 -16.78
C ALA A 127 -4.77 0.51 -16.32
N GLY A 128 -5.33 1.42 -17.11
CA GLY A 128 -5.36 2.86 -16.81
C GLY A 128 -4.42 3.66 -17.72
N VAL A 129 -3.81 4.73 -17.18
CA VAL A 129 -2.85 5.55 -17.90
C VAL A 129 -1.55 4.78 -18.07
N ASN A 130 -1.15 4.52 -19.32
CA ASN A 130 0.16 3.94 -19.62
C ASN A 130 1.27 4.98 -19.37
N LEU A 131 2.29 4.59 -18.60
CA LEU A 131 3.44 5.41 -18.19
C LEU A 131 4.75 5.07 -18.94
N GLY A 132 4.71 4.12 -19.86
CA GLY A 132 5.86 3.42 -20.42
C GLY A 132 5.63 1.91 -20.32
N THR A 133 6.32 1.28 -19.37
CA THR A 133 6.14 -0.15 -19.00
C THR A 133 5.06 -0.33 -17.95
N GLY A 134 4.93 0.60 -17.00
CA GLY A 134 3.93 0.58 -15.94
C GLY A 134 2.60 1.26 -16.31
N TYR A 135 1.62 1.10 -15.42
CA TYR A 135 0.27 1.66 -15.58
C TYR A 135 -0.17 2.43 -14.33
N LEU A 136 -1.14 3.31 -14.48
CA LEU A 136 -1.66 4.12 -13.37
C LEU A 136 -3.17 4.24 -13.43
N LYS A 137 -3.82 3.91 -12.31
CA LYS A 137 -5.23 4.21 -12.06
C LYS A 137 -5.35 5.60 -11.44
N ASN A 138 -5.89 6.54 -12.21
CA ASN A 138 -6.06 7.92 -11.80
C ASN A 138 -7.44 8.14 -11.15
N GLN A 139 -7.48 8.46 -9.86
CA GLN A 139 -8.68 8.85 -9.13
C GLN A 139 -8.67 10.35 -8.76
N THR A 140 -7.88 11.15 -9.48
CA THR A 140 -7.72 12.59 -9.25
C THR A 140 -8.19 13.39 -10.47
N SER A 141 -8.13 14.72 -10.37
CA SER A 141 -8.41 15.62 -11.49
C SER A 141 -7.21 15.90 -12.39
N LEU A 142 -6.03 15.31 -12.11
CA LEU A 142 -4.84 15.55 -12.92
C LEU A 142 -5.00 14.91 -14.30
N SER A 143 -4.63 15.62 -15.37
CA SER A 143 -4.85 15.13 -16.73
C SER A 143 -3.90 13.98 -17.10
N THR A 144 -4.34 13.07 -17.97
CA THR A 144 -3.49 12.00 -18.52
C THR A 144 -2.20 12.54 -19.14
N LYS A 145 -2.29 13.66 -19.86
CA LYS A 145 -1.13 14.32 -20.49
C LYS A 145 -0.10 14.80 -19.45
N GLU A 146 -0.56 15.37 -18.34
CA GLU A 146 0.34 15.77 -17.26
C GLU A 146 0.95 14.57 -16.56
N ILE A 147 0.19 13.51 -16.30
CA ILE A 147 0.70 12.27 -15.70
C ILE A 147 1.80 11.66 -16.56
N GLN A 148 1.57 11.54 -17.87
CA GLN A 148 2.56 11.04 -18.82
C GLN A 148 3.79 11.94 -18.93
N LYS A 149 3.64 13.26 -18.73
CA LYS A 149 4.78 14.18 -18.63
C LYS A 149 5.58 13.92 -17.37
N LEU A 150 4.93 13.74 -16.22
CA LEU A 150 5.59 13.47 -14.94
C LEU A 150 6.32 12.13 -14.93
N ALA A 151 5.78 11.11 -15.59
CA ALA A 151 6.41 9.80 -15.74
C ALA A 151 7.71 9.80 -16.57
N LYS A 152 7.97 10.89 -17.31
CA LYS A 152 9.19 11.09 -18.11
C LYS A 152 10.13 12.14 -17.52
N ALA A 153 9.75 12.74 -16.39
CA ALA A 153 10.57 13.73 -15.72
C ALA A 153 11.65 13.04 -14.88
N ASP A 154 12.76 13.72 -14.67
CA ASP A 154 13.83 13.24 -13.79
C ASP A 154 13.36 13.13 -12.34
N LEU A 155 14.05 12.32 -11.55
CA LEU A 155 13.76 12.18 -10.14
C LEU A 155 13.82 13.56 -9.43
N PRO A 156 12.93 13.81 -8.46
CA PRO A 156 12.89 15.11 -7.78
C PRO A 156 14.00 15.28 -6.72
N PHE A 157 14.88 14.30 -6.58
CA PHE A 157 15.99 14.22 -5.64
C PHE A 157 17.11 13.35 -6.25
N GLU A 158 18.30 13.44 -5.66
CA GLU A 158 19.46 12.62 -5.98
C GLU A 158 20.02 12.06 -4.68
N LEU A 159 20.62 10.86 -4.74
CA LEU A 159 21.45 10.36 -3.66
C LEU A 159 22.85 10.96 -3.77
N THR A 160 23.42 11.30 -2.62
CA THR A 160 24.82 11.69 -2.47
C THR A 160 25.65 10.53 -1.95
N ASP A 161 26.94 10.50 -2.26
CA ASP A 161 27.90 9.58 -1.64
C ASP A 161 28.13 9.99 -0.17
N THR A 162 27.56 9.23 0.76
CA THR A 162 27.58 9.54 2.20
C THR A 162 27.27 8.30 3.03
N ASP A 163 27.81 8.24 4.25
CA ASP A 163 27.49 7.21 5.25
C ASP A 163 26.18 7.50 6.00
N GLU A 164 25.57 8.68 5.81
CA GLU A 164 24.31 9.05 6.45
C GLU A 164 23.11 8.33 5.80
N PRO A 165 22.06 7.98 6.55
CA PRO A 165 20.87 7.35 5.98
C PRO A 165 20.19 8.23 4.93
N GLN A 166 19.81 7.62 3.80
CA GLN A 166 19.14 8.28 2.69
C GLN A 166 17.74 7.71 2.39
N VAL A 167 17.45 6.51 2.92
CA VAL A 167 16.15 5.85 2.80
C VAL A 167 15.58 5.59 4.19
N LEU A 168 14.31 5.95 4.40
CA LEU A 168 13.53 5.56 5.57
C LEU A 168 12.48 4.53 5.13
N ILE A 169 12.52 3.36 5.76
CA ILE A 169 11.49 2.33 5.67
C ILE A 169 10.72 2.36 6.99
N TYR A 170 9.40 2.45 6.92
CA TYR A 170 8.55 2.38 8.11
C TYR A 170 7.24 1.66 7.77
N HIS A 171 6.48 1.33 8.82
CA HIS A 171 5.22 0.63 8.69
C HIS A 171 4.16 1.29 9.56
N THR A 172 3.26 2.08 8.96
CA THR A 172 2.11 2.60 9.72
C THR A 172 1.30 1.46 10.34
N HIS A 173 1.23 0.30 9.67
CA HIS A 173 0.58 -0.92 10.16
C HIS A 173 1.56 -2.09 10.26
N ALA A 174 2.58 -1.96 11.11
CA ALA A 174 3.61 -2.98 11.31
C ALA A 174 3.03 -4.37 11.61
N THR A 175 1.92 -4.44 12.35
CA THR A 175 1.32 -5.74 12.74
C THR A 175 0.66 -6.49 11.59
N GLU A 176 0.54 -5.94 10.39
CA GLU A 176 -0.04 -6.68 9.26
C GLU A 176 0.78 -7.92 8.91
N SER A 177 0.11 -9.07 8.84
CA SER A 177 0.74 -10.36 8.56
C SER A 177 0.09 -11.08 7.39
N TYR A 178 0.74 -12.15 6.97
CA TYR A 178 0.42 -12.94 5.78
C TYR A 178 -0.07 -14.34 6.14
N MET A 179 -0.55 -15.07 5.13
CA MET A 179 -0.87 -16.49 5.27
C MET A 179 0.39 -17.28 5.64
N PRO A 180 0.29 -18.24 6.57
CA PRO A 180 1.43 -19.07 6.95
C PRO A 180 1.88 -20.05 5.86
N TYR A 181 0.98 -20.44 4.95
CA TYR A 181 1.24 -21.46 3.94
C TYR A 181 0.70 -21.04 2.57
N LEU A 182 1.34 -21.53 1.51
CA LEU A 182 0.91 -21.29 0.14
C LEU A 182 -0.25 -22.23 -0.22
N CYS A 183 -1.48 -21.73 -0.18
CA CYS A 183 -2.68 -22.48 -0.53
C CYS A 183 -3.78 -21.61 -1.16
N ASP A 184 -4.90 -22.25 -1.50
CA ASP A 184 -6.10 -21.63 -2.11
C ASP A 184 -7.29 -21.50 -1.13
N TRP A 185 -7.01 -21.59 0.17
CA TRP A 185 -8.01 -21.54 1.24
C TRP A 185 -7.44 -20.86 2.49
N PHE A 186 -8.30 -20.39 3.38
CA PHE A 186 -7.89 -19.91 4.70
C PHE A 186 -8.77 -20.48 5.79
N ASP A 187 -8.19 -20.66 6.98
CA ASP A 187 -8.91 -21.01 8.19
C ASP A 187 -9.63 -19.74 8.72
N PRO A 188 -10.96 -19.73 8.91
CA PRO A 188 -11.67 -18.56 9.43
C PRO A 188 -11.18 -18.09 10.82
N SER A 189 -10.50 -18.94 11.58
CA SER A 189 -9.88 -18.59 12.87
C SER A 189 -8.55 -17.86 12.73
N TRP A 190 -7.89 -17.94 11.58
CA TRP A 190 -6.63 -17.27 11.29
C TRP A 190 -6.77 -15.75 11.43
N LYS A 191 -5.71 -15.12 11.92
CA LYS A 191 -5.62 -13.67 12.10
C LYS A 191 -4.59 -13.11 11.14
N SER A 192 -5.01 -12.11 10.37
CA SER A 192 -4.16 -11.40 9.41
C SER A 192 -3.26 -10.35 10.06
N ARG A 193 -3.06 -10.42 11.39
CA ARG A 193 -2.18 -9.54 12.14
C ARG A 193 -1.36 -10.30 13.18
N SER A 194 -0.12 -9.87 13.38
CA SER A 194 0.81 -10.43 14.37
C SER A 194 1.75 -9.34 14.92
N THR A 195 1.97 -9.34 16.24
CA THR A 195 3.01 -8.55 16.90
C THR A 195 4.36 -9.27 16.93
N ASN A 196 4.49 -10.41 16.23
CA ASN A 196 5.77 -11.07 16.05
C ASN A 196 6.42 -10.52 14.77
N ASP A 197 7.54 -9.85 14.94
CA ASP A 197 8.29 -9.17 13.88
C ASP A 197 8.81 -10.11 12.80
N ASP A 198 9.02 -11.39 13.11
CA ASP A 198 9.40 -12.41 12.13
C ASP A 198 8.24 -12.79 11.18
N LYS A 199 7.01 -12.36 11.49
CA LYS A 199 5.77 -12.79 10.84
C LYS A 199 4.94 -11.65 10.25
N ASN A 200 5.40 -10.41 10.35
CA ASN A 200 4.63 -9.22 9.96
C ASN A 200 5.41 -8.34 8.95
N MET A 201 5.02 -7.07 8.79
CA MET A 201 5.64 -6.18 7.81
C MET A 201 7.10 -5.83 8.13
N THR A 202 7.55 -5.92 9.38
CA THR A 202 8.97 -5.67 9.70
C THR A 202 9.86 -6.73 9.05
N ALA A 203 9.46 -8.01 9.02
CA ALA A 203 10.19 -9.05 8.30
C ALA A 203 10.26 -8.83 6.78
N VAL A 204 9.28 -8.10 6.20
CA VAL A 204 9.33 -7.67 4.79
C VAL A 204 10.29 -6.48 4.65
N GLY A 205 10.22 -5.52 5.56
CA GLY A 205 11.14 -4.39 5.63
C GLY A 205 12.60 -4.80 5.79
N ASP A 206 12.90 -5.86 6.56
CA ASP A 206 14.25 -6.40 6.76
C ASP A 206 14.92 -6.81 5.46
N VAL A 207 14.15 -7.43 4.56
CA VAL A 207 14.66 -7.83 3.24
C VAL A 207 15.00 -6.61 2.40
N LEU A 208 14.17 -5.56 2.45
CA LEU A 208 14.42 -4.32 1.73
C LEU A 208 15.62 -3.56 2.28
N GLN A 209 15.70 -3.43 3.61
CA GLN A 209 16.84 -2.81 4.29
C GLN A 209 18.13 -3.49 3.86
N LYS A 210 18.19 -4.83 3.99
CA LYS A 210 19.38 -5.59 3.62
C LYS A 210 19.79 -5.38 2.15
N LYS A 211 18.84 -5.42 1.21
CA LYS A 211 19.12 -5.19 -0.21
C LYS A 211 19.78 -3.83 -0.45
N LEU A 212 19.24 -2.77 0.16
CA LEU A 212 19.75 -1.41 0.00
C LEU A 212 21.12 -1.22 0.67
N GLU A 213 21.31 -1.75 1.87
CA GLU A 213 22.58 -1.69 2.60
C GLU A 213 23.69 -2.49 1.89
N ASP A 214 23.39 -3.68 1.36
CA ASP A 214 24.32 -4.47 0.54
C ASP A 214 24.75 -3.69 -0.73
N ALA A 215 23.91 -2.76 -1.19
CA ALA A 215 24.23 -1.85 -2.28
C ALA A 215 24.90 -0.54 -1.81
N GLY A 216 25.26 -0.41 -0.53
CA GLY A 216 25.91 0.79 0.02
C GLY A 216 24.99 2.01 0.13
N ILE A 217 23.68 1.82 0.25
CA ILE A 217 22.71 2.89 0.52
C ILE A 217 22.39 2.88 2.00
N GLY A 218 22.60 3.99 2.71
CA GLY A 218 22.24 4.09 4.14
C GLY A 218 20.72 4.04 4.36
N VAL A 219 20.27 3.19 5.28
CA VAL A 219 18.84 2.96 5.56
C VAL A 219 18.54 3.15 7.05
N ILE A 220 17.39 3.73 7.36
CA ILE A 220 16.72 3.56 8.64
C ILE A 220 15.50 2.68 8.42
N HIS A 221 15.42 1.59 9.17
CA HIS A 221 14.23 0.75 9.24
C HIS A 221 13.55 0.91 10.60
N ASP A 222 12.42 1.62 10.59
CA ASP A 222 11.59 1.82 11.76
C ASP A 222 10.60 0.66 11.92
N LYS A 223 10.83 -0.15 12.96
CA LYS A 223 10.08 -1.37 13.28
C LYS A 223 8.99 -1.16 14.34
N GLU A 224 8.77 0.07 14.82
CA GLU A 224 7.81 0.35 15.90
C GLU A 224 6.37 -0.01 15.51
N HIS A 225 5.60 -0.57 16.45
CA HIS A 225 4.20 -0.97 16.23
C HIS A 225 3.24 0.18 16.51
N TYR A 226 3.12 1.09 15.53
CA TYR A 226 2.22 2.24 15.65
C TYR A 226 0.73 1.87 15.67
N ASP A 227 0.37 0.65 15.31
CA ASP A 227 -1.01 0.20 15.13
C ASP A 227 -1.53 -0.75 16.23
N ALA A 228 -0.95 -0.68 17.43
CA ALA A 228 -1.51 -1.32 18.64
C ALA A 228 -3.00 -0.94 18.84
N SER A 229 -3.35 0.32 18.52
CA SER A 229 -4.70 0.71 18.12
C SER A 229 -4.68 1.05 16.64
N TYR A 230 -5.61 0.54 15.85
CA TYR A 230 -5.64 0.84 14.42
C TYR A 230 -5.83 2.35 14.15
N THR A 231 -6.76 2.97 14.88
CA THR A 231 -7.02 4.41 14.78
C THR A 231 -5.86 5.22 15.33
N GLY A 232 -5.49 6.29 14.62
CA GLY A 232 -4.37 7.18 14.95
C GLY A 232 -2.98 6.62 14.64
N ALA A 233 -2.86 5.47 13.97
CA ALA A 233 -1.54 4.90 13.62
C ALA A 233 -0.75 5.82 12.68
N TYR A 234 -1.42 6.50 11.75
CA TYR A 234 -0.81 7.51 10.88
C TYR A 234 -0.27 8.71 11.66
N ASP A 235 -0.99 9.18 12.68
CA ASP A 235 -0.54 10.31 13.50
C ASP A 235 0.67 9.92 14.37
N ARG A 236 0.69 8.69 14.90
CA ARG A 236 1.83 8.20 15.70
C ARG A 236 3.08 7.97 14.86
N SER A 237 2.95 7.30 13.71
CA SER A 237 4.07 7.11 12.78
C SER A 237 4.61 8.44 12.26
N ARG A 238 3.74 9.42 12.02
CA ARG A 238 4.13 10.78 11.60
C ARG A 238 5.14 11.43 12.55
N VAL A 239 4.90 11.35 13.86
CA VAL A 239 5.79 11.95 14.87
C VAL A 239 7.22 11.43 14.72
N MET A 240 7.37 10.13 14.46
CA MET A 240 8.68 9.51 14.32
C MET A 240 9.31 9.79 12.95
N ILE A 241 8.54 9.82 11.87
CA ILE A 241 9.05 10.24 10.54
C ILE A 241 9.59 11.67 10.61
N GLU A 242 8.85 12.61 11.21
CA GLU A 242 9.29 14.00 11.37
C GLU A 242 10.59 14.10 12.18
N LYS A 243 10.74 13.27 13.23
CA LYS A 243 11.99 13.16 14.00
C LYS A 243 13.15 12.67 13.13
N TYR A 244 12.97 11.61 12.35
CA TYR A 244 14.01 11.09 11.46
C TYR A 244 14.40 12.11 10.38
N LEU A 245 13.43 12.76 9.72
CA LEU A 245 13.71 13.75 8.69
C LEU A 245 14.42 14.99 9.23
N LYS A 246 14.16 15.36 10.49
CA LYS A 246 14.90 16.43 11.18
C LYS A 246 16.33 16.02 11.54
N GLN A 247 16.51 14.78 11.99
CA GLN A 247 17.81 14.25 12.41
C GLN A 247 18.71 13.95 11.21
N TYR A 248 18.13 13.44 10.12
CA TYR A 248 18.83 13.02 8.91
C TYR A 248 18.22 13.71 7.66
N PRO A 249 18.58 14.99 7.40
CA PRO A 249 18.15 15.70 6.19
C PRO A 249 18.63 15.05 4.88
N SER A 250 19.58 14.11 4.96
CA SER A 250 20.05 13.22 3.90
C SER A 250 18.96 12.30 3.37
N ILE A 251 17.94 11.96 4.17
CA ILE A 251 16.82 11.10 3.74
C ILE A 251 16.07 11.75 2.57
N LYS A 252 16.05 11.05 1.43
CA LYS A 252 15.32 11.46 0.21
C LYS A 252 14.14 10.55 -0.12
N VAL A 253 14.21 9.29 0.30
CA VAL A 253 13.19 8.28 0.04
C VAL A 253 12.53 7.87 1.36
N VAL A 254 11.20 7.91 1.41
CA VAL A 254 10.41 7.55 2.59
C VAL A 254 9.33 6.55 2.17
N LEU A 255 9.43 5.31 2.62
CA LEU A 255 8.57 4.21 2.18
C LEU A 255 7.74 3.68 3.35
N ASP A 256 6.43 3.84 3.23
CA ASP A 256 5.44 3.17 4.08
C ASP A 256 5.13 1.80 3.46
N VAL A 257 5.66 0.73 4.04
CA VAL A 257 5.50 -0.62 3.46
C VAL A 257 4.36 -1.35 4.17
N HIS A 258 3.34 -1.73 3.40
CA HIS A 258 2.08 -2.36 3.85
C HIS A 258 1.78 -3.62 3.05
N ARG A 259 0.65 -4.26 3.38
CA ARG A 259 0.01 -5.26 2.53
C ARG A 259 -1.49 -5.05 2.42
N ASP A 260 -2.01 -5.25 1.22
CA ASP A 260 -3.39 -4.91 0.89
C ASP A 260 -4.42 -5.83 1.59
N ALA A 261 -5.65 -5.34 1.72
CA ALA A 261 -6.78 -6.07 2.30
C ALA A 261 -7.87 -6.33 1.24
N ILE A 262 -7.63 -7.32 0.36
CA ILE A 262 -8.50 -7.55 -0.81
C ILE A 262 -9.51 -8.68 -0.56
N GLY A 263 -10.74 -8.30 -0.25
CA GLY A 263 -11.84 -9.25 -0.02
C GLY A 263 -11.81 -9.91 1.36
N ASN A 264 -12.88 -10.65 1.68
CA ASN A 264 -13.04 -11.35 2.95
C ASN A 264 -13.33 -12.85 2.72
N ASP A 265 -14.31 -13.18 1.87
CA ASP A 265 -14.49 -14.52 1.30
C ASP A 265 -15.19 -14.39 -0.06
N PRO A 266 -14.49 -14.60 -1.19
CA PRO A 266 -13.07 -14.97 -1.26
C PRO A 266 -12.12 -13.82 -0.92
N ILE A 267 -10.98 -14.14 -0.31
CA ILE A 267 -9.78 -13.28 -0.27
C ILE A 267 -9.10 -13.35 -1.63
N THR A 268 -8.59 -12.25 -2.16
CA THR A 268 -7.78 -12.25 -3.38
C THR A 268 -6.31 -12.02 -3.06
N ALA A 269 -5.44 -12.91 -3.52
CA ALA A 269 -3.98 -12.82 -3.42
C ALA A 269 -3.38 -12.37 -4.77
N PRO A 270 -2.90 -11.12 -4.90
CA PRO A 270 -2.13 -10.68 -6.07
C PRO A 270 -0.83 -11.48 -6.15
N ALA A 271 -0.66 -12.27 -7.22
CA ALA A 271 0.45 -13.20 -7.34
C ALA A 271 0.98 -13.26 -8.77
N THR A 272 2.29 -13.49 -8.87
CA THR A 272 3.01 -13.78 -10.10
C THR A 272 4.12 -14.81 -9.82
N THR A 273 4.88 -15.17 -10.85
CA THR A 273 6.08 -16.00 -10.73
C THR A 273 7.23 -15.30 -11.43
N ILE A 274 8.26 -14.95 -10.66
CA ILE A 274 9.47 -14.28 -11.15
C ILE A 274 10.63 -15.19 -10.79
N GLU A 275 11.48 -15.51 -11.77
CA GLU A 275 12.64 -16.41 -11.60
C GLU A 275 12.28 -17.77 -10.97
N GLY A 276 11.10 -18.30 -11.30
CA GLY A 276 10.60 -19.57 -10.77
C GLY A 276 10.10 -19.51 -9.33
N LYS A 277 10.09 -18.34 -8.69
CA LYS A 277 9.64 -18.15 -7.31
C LYS A 277 8.21 -17.58 -7.25
N PRO A 278 7.29 -18.18 -6.48
CA PRO A 278 6.02 -17.55 -6.13
C PRO A 278 6.26 -16.17 -5.51
N THR A 279 5.63 -15.15 -6.07
CA THR A 279 5.93 -13.75 -5.74
C THR A 279 4.64 -12.96 -5.65
N ALA A 280 4.49 -12.15 -4.61
CA ALA A 280 3.36 -11.24 -4.50
C ALA A 280 3.48 -10.11 -5.52
N GLN A 281 2.36 -9.66 -6.11
CA GLN A 281 2.41 -8.41 -6.89
C GLN A 281 2.37 -7.19 -5.99
N VAL A 282 3.09 -6.14 -6.39
CA VAL A 282 3.24 -4.91 -5.62
C VAL A 282 2.39 -3.80 -6.22
N MET A 283 1.82 -2.93 -5.39
CA MET A 283 1.18 -1.68 -5.83
C MET A 283 1.82 -0.49 -5.12
N ILE A 284 2.07 0.58 -5.85
CA ILE A 284 2.42 1.87 -5.24
C ILE A 284 1.13 2.70 -5.10
N ILE A 285 0.90 3.25 -3.92
CA ILE A 285 -0.10 4.30 -3.71
C ILE A 285 0.60 5.66 -3.66
N SER A 286 0.19 6.56 -4.54
CA SER A 286 0.62 7.96 -4.54
C SER A 286 -0.60 8.86 -4.31
N CYS A 287 -0.45 9.86 -3.43
CA CYS A 287 -1.56 10.66 -2.95
C CYS A 287 -1.48 12.11 -3.42
N ALA A 288 -2.58 12.66 -3.94
CA ALA A 288 -2.71 14.08 -4.31
C ALA A 288 -3.17 14.98 -3.15
N GLY A 289 -3.43 14.40 -1.97
CA GLY A 289 -4.11 15.07 -0.87
C GLY A 289 -5.63 15.07 -1.06
N THR A 290 -6.33 15.54 -0.03
CA THR A 290 -7.78 15.73 -0.03
C THR A 290 -8.13 17.21 -0.22
N LYS A 291 -9.44 17.52 -0.13
CA LYS A 291 -9.88 18.92 -0.08
C LYS A 291 -9.36 19.63 1.18
N SER A 292 -9.37 18.96 2.33
CA SER A 292 -9.01 19.50 3.65
C SER A 292 -7.53 19.34 4.01
N LYS A 293 -6.88 18.24 3.62
CA LYS A 293 -5.47 17.97 3.92
C LYS A 293 -4.65 17.92 2.63
N LYS A 294 -3.77 18.90 2.42
CA LYS A 294 -2.98 19.03 1.18
C LYS A 294 -1.66 18.27 1.28
N ILE A 295 -1.27 17.64 0.18
CA ILE A 295 0.09 17.12 0.00
C ILE A 295 0.81 18.13 -0.92
N PRO A 296 1.62 19.06 -0.38
CA PRO A 296 2.38 19.97 -1.20
C PRO A 296 3.32 19.17 -2.08
N ASN A 297 3.51 19.60 -3.33
CA ASN A 297 4.41 18.94 -4.27
C ASN A 297 4.13 17.46 -4.54
N TYR A 298 2.89 16.96 -4.37
CA TYR A 298 2.56 15.54 -4.66
C TYR A 298 3.00 15.07 -6.05
N LYS A 299 3.13 15.98 -7.02
CA LYS A 299 3.64 15.69 -8.37
C LYS A 299 5.06 15.11 -8.34
N LYS A 300 5.89 15.49 -7.36
CA LYS A 300 7.24 14.94 -7.14
C LYS A 300 7.15 13.48 -6.66
N ASN A 301 6.32 13.19 -5.67
CA ASN A 301 6.04 11.80 -5.24
C ASN A 301 5.49 10.97 -6.40
N LEU A 302 4.59 11.55 -7.22
CA LEU A 302 4.05 10.85 -8.39
C LEU A 302 5.12 10.58 -9.47
N THR A 303 6.04 11.51 -9.71
CA THR A 303 7.19 11.27 -10.61
C THR A 303 8.05 10.12 -10.09
N PHE A 304 8.39 10.12 -8.80
CA PHE A 304 9.13 9.01 -8.20
C PHE A 304 8.37 7.67 -8.30
N ALA A 305 7.07 7.65 -7.99
CA ALA A 305 6.22 6.46 -8.14
C ALA A 305 6.23 5.91 -9.57
N ALA A 306 6.09 6.79 -10.56
CA ALA A 306 6.07 6.42 -11.98
C ALA A 306 7.40 5.84 -12.44
N GLN A 307 8.52 6.48 -12.06
CA GLN A 307 9.87 6.00 -12.38
C GLN A 307 10.15 4.64 -11.73
N LEU A 308 9.81 4.48 -10.45
CA LEU A 308 10.00 3.23 -9.72
C LEU A 308 9.16 2.09 -10.31
N GLN A 309 7.89 2.31 -10.61
CA GLN A 309 7.07 1.28 -11.26
C GLN A 309 7.62 0.91 -12.65
N ASN A 310 8.04 1.91 -13.44
CA ASN A 310 8.60 1.63 -14.76
C ASN A 310 9.89 0.81 -14.67
N GLN A 311 10.76 1.10 -13.70
CA GLN A 311 11.96 0.31 -13.43
C GLN A 311 11.61 -1.11 -12.97
N MET A 312 10.66 -1.27 -12.03
CA MET A 312 10.18 -2.58 -11.59
C MET A 312 9.64 -3.44 -12.73
N GLU A 313 8.84 -2.88 -13.64
CA GLU A 313 8.33 -3.62 -14.80
C GLU A 313 9.37 -3.87 -15.89
N LYS A 314 10.42 -3.03 -15.96
CA LYS A 314 11.56 -3.25 -16.87
C LYS A 314 12.41 -4.43 -16.38
N ASP A 315 12.71 -4.45 -15.08
CA ASP A 315 13.57 -5.46 -14.48
C ASP A 315 12.82 -6.79 -14.28
N TYR A 316 11.57 -6.71 -13.82
CA TYR A 316 10.72 -7.85 -13.48
C TYR A 316 9.29 -7.67 -14.02
N PRO A 317 9.05 -8.00 -15.31
CA PRO A 317 7.72 -7.90 -15.89
C PRO A 317 6.67 -8.64 -15.06
N THR A 318 5.49 -8.04 -14.89
CA THR A 318 4.35 -8.53 -14.07
C THR A 318 4.47 -8.35 -12.56
N LEU A 319 5.59 -7.80 -12.04
CA LEU A 319 5.73 -7.55 -10.60
C LEU A 319 4.69 -6.57 -10.07
N THR A 320 4.26 -5.61 -10.88
CA THR A 320 3.45 -4.48 -10.42
C THR A 320 1.99 -4.59 -10.85
N ARG A 321 1.12 -4.13 -9.95
CA ARG A 321 -0.23 -3.68 -10.27
C ARG A 321 -0.17 -2.19 -10.62
N PRO A 322 -1.15 -1.63 -11.35
CA PRO A 322 -1.18 -0.21 -11.65
C PRO A 322 -1.06 0.65 -10.40
N ILE A 323 -0.26 1.72 -10.46
CA ILE A 323 -0.20 2.74 -9.39
C ILE A 323 -1.62 3.22 -9.08
N LEU A 324 -1.96 3.26 -7.79
CA LEU A 324 -3.16 3.96 -7.34
C LEU A 324 -2.82 5.42 -7.06
N PHE A 325 -3.18 6.31 -7.99
CA PHE A 325 -3.06 7.74 -7.76
C PHE A 325 -4.39 8.30 -7.26
N SER A 326 -4.46 8.68 -5.97
CA SER A 326 -5.73 8.93 -5.28
C SER A 326 -5.76 10.22 -4.46
N ASN A 327 -6.97 10.74 -4.22
CA ASN A 327 -7.20 11.88 -3.31
C ASN A 327 -7.28 11.41 -1.85
N ARG A 328 -6.19 10.85 -1.33
CA ARG A 328 -6.02 10.44 0.07
C ARG A 328 -4.96 11.29 0.75
N HIS A 329 -4.84 11.15 2.07
CA HIS A 329 -3.82 11.82 2.86
C HIS A 329 -3.21 10.84 3.85
N TYR A 330 -2.14 10.17 3.41
CA TYR A 330 -1.17 9.49 4.28
C TYR A 330 -0.02 10.47 4.61
N ASN A 331 1.06 10.00 5.22
CA ASN A 331 2.24 10.83 5.58
C ASN A 331 3.12 11.24 4.38
N GLN A 332 2.55 11.25 3.18
CA GLN A 332 3.26 11.58 1.93
C GLN A 332 3.52 13.08 1.74
N ASP A 333 2.97 13.95 2.59
CA ASP A 333 3.28 15.38 2.62
C ASP A 333 4.66 15.70 3.24
N LEU A 334 5.23 14.76 3.99
CA LEU A 334 6.48 14.95 4.75
C LEU A 334 7.74 14.96 3.89
N SER A 335 7.69 14.37 2.69
CA SER A 335 8.83 14.30 1.77
C SER A 335 8.37 14.33 0.32
N THR A 336 9.28 14.75 -0.57
CA THR A 336 9.09 14.72 -2.03
C THR A 336 9.51 13.40 -2.67
N GLY A 337 9.92 12.42 -1.86
CA GLY A 337 10.14 11.02 -2.22
C GLY A 337 9.37 10.06 -1.32
N ALA A 338 8.16 10.44 -0.88
CA ALA A 338 7.33 9.63 0.00
C ALA A 338 6.31 8.79 -0.78
N LEU A 339 6.32 7.47 -0.58
CA LEU A 339 5.42 6.51 -1.20
C LEU A 339 4.86 5.52 -0.17
N LEU A 340 3.69 4.96 -0.47
CA LEU A 340 3.18 3.76 0.20
C LEU A 340 3.26 2.59 -0.77
N ILE A 341 3.85 1.49 -0.32
CA ILE A 341 4.07 0.27 -1.10
C ILE A 341 3.24 -0.86 -0.51
N GLU A 342 2.25 -1.34 -1.26
CA GLU A 342 1.40 -2.48 -0.91
C GLU A 342 2.00 -3.76 -1.49
N VAL A 343 2.53 -4.63 -0.64
CA VAL A 343 3.18 -5.89 -1.04
C VAL A 343 2.19 -7.04 -0.92
N GLY A 344 1.55 -7.38 -2.04
CA GLY A 344 0.51 -8.41 -2.08
C GLY A 344 -0.74 -8.03 -1.28
N SER A 345 -1.39 -9.05 -0.73
CA SER A 345 -2.50 -8.91 0.21
C SER A 345 -2.36 -9.89 1.38
N HIS A 346 -3.28 -9.82 2.33
CA HIS A 346 -3.39 -10.80 3.41
C HIS A 346 -3.66 -12.24 2.95
N GLY A 347 -3.98 -12.48 1.66
CA GLY A 347 -4.08 -13.83 1.09
C GLY A 347 -2.76 -14.40 0.54
N ASN A 348 -1.71 -13.59 0.44
CA ASN A 348 -0.37 -14.04 0.07
C ASN A 348 0.36 -14.63 1.28
N THR A 349 1.45 -15.36 1.04
CA THR A 349 2.37 -15.78 2.10
C THR A 349 3.45 -14.74 2.38
N LEU A 350 4.08 -14.84 3.55
CA LEU A 350 5.22 -13.97 3.90
C LEU A 350 6.40 -14.19 2.93
N ASN A 351 6.64 -15.42 2.48
CA ASN A 351 7.70 -15.71 1.50
C ASN A 351 7.43 -15.04 0.15
N GLU A 352 6.18 -15.05 -0.32
CA GLU A 352 5.82 -14.32 -1.54
C GLU A 352 6.06 -12.82 -1.43
N ALA A 353 5.78 -12.25 -0.25
CA ALA A 353 6.03 -10.84 0.03
C ALA A 353 7.53 -10.51 0.14
N LYS A 354 8.32 -11.38 0.78
CA LYS A 354 9.78 -11.26 0.86
C LYS A 354 10.44 -11.36 -0.51
N ASN A 355 9.97 -12.26 -1.37
CA ASN A 355 10.42 -12.33 -2.76
C ASN A 355 10.10 -11.02 -3.49
N ALA A 356 8.87 -10.53 -3.38
CA ALA A 356 8.41 -9.33 -4.05
C ALA A 356 9.22 -8.09 -3.63
N ILE A 357 9.38 -7.86 -2.32
CA ILE A 357 10.12 -6.69 -1.83
C ILE A 357 11.62 -6.77 -2.14
N GLY A 358 12.18 -7.97 -2.27
CA GLY A 358 13.54 -8.17 -2.77
C GLY A 358 13.71 -7.61 -4.19
N PHE A 359 12.78 -7.93 -5.09
CA PHE A 359 12.77 -7.39 -6.46
C PHE A 359 12.47 -5.89 -6.52
N VAL A 360 11.63 -5.38 -5.60
CA VAL A 360 11.44 -3.93 -5.41
C VAL A 360 12.76 -3.27 -5.02
N GLY A 361 13.52 -3.87 -4.11
CA GLY A 361 14.83 -3.40 -3.67
C GLY A 361 15.82 -3.32 -4.82
N ASP A 362 15.95 -4.39 -5.61
CA ASP A 362 16.82 -4.43 -6.80
C ASP A 362 16.47 -3.31 -7.79
N SER A 363 15.17 -3.15 -8.09
CA SER A 363 14.68 -2.10 -8.99
C SER A 363 14.90 -0.69 -8.43
N LEU A 364 14.73 -0.49 -7.12
CA LEU A 364 14.99 0.79 -6.47
C LEU A 364 16.48 1.14 -6.54
N ILE A 365 17.37 0.18 -6.35
CA ILE A 365 18.83 0.36 -6.48
C ILE A 365 19.18 0.78 -7.90
N HIS A 366 18.68 0.06 -8.92
CA HIS A 366 18.93 0.41 -10.32
C HIS A 366 18.46 1.83 -10.64
N LEU A 367 17.25 2.20 -10.19
CA LEU A 367 16.71 3.54 -10.40
C LEU A 367 17.57 4.63 -9.73
N LEU A 368 17.97 4.43 -8.47
CA LEU A 368 18.69 5.44 -7.69
C LEU A 368 20.15 5.60 -8.14
N LYS A 369 20.75 4.53 -8.69
CA LYS A 369 22.13 4.55 -9.21
C LYS A 369 22.22 4.81 -10.73
N GLY A 370 21.08 4.91 -11.42
CA GLY A 370 21.02 5.16 -12.86
C GLY A 370 21.49 3.98 -13.72
N GLN A 371 21.19 2.74 -13.31
CA GLN A 371 21.62 1.49 -13.96
C GLN A 371 20.58 0.91 -14.93
#